data_AF-A0A0R3PXL8-F1
#
_entry.id   AF-A0A0R3PXL8-F1
#
_cell.length_a   1.000
_cell.length_b   1.000
_cell.length_c   1.000
_cell.angle_alpha   90.00
_cell.angle_beta   90.00
_cell.angle_gamma   90.00
#
_symmetry.space_group_name_H-M   'P 1'
#
loop_
_entity.id
_entity.type
_entity.pdbx_description
1 polymer ?
#
loop_
_entity_poly.entity_id
_entity_poly.type
_entity_poly.pdbx_seq_one_letter_code
_entity_poly.pdbx_strand_id
1 'polypeptide(L)'
;MREARELIRLKTIRLSVSDEGEEFVVIPYQLDVEITEKHLEDASLYRPSSEKEFKSKYRKLNNEWAKMAKAAGLRPSVISQLKVDLPTCPVLYLLIKTHKLVSSDDLASTDPSVFKVSLAA
;
A
#
# COMPACT_ATOMS: atom_id res chain seq x y z
N MET A 1 21.40 15.69 3.42
CA MET A 1 20.65 14.49 3.91
C MET A 1 20.32 14.47 5.40
N ARG A 2 21.09 15.11 6.31
CA ARG A 2 20.74 15.12 7.75
C ARG A 2 19.42 15.86 8.02
N GLU A 3 19.25 17.05 7.45
CA GLU A 3 18.06 17.88 7.61
C GLU A 3 16.78 17.20 7.11
N ALA A 4 16.80 16.61 5.90
CA ALA A 4 15.65 15.87 5.39
C ALA A 4 15.26 14.69 6.31
N ARG A 5 16.25 13.97 6.87
CA ARG A 5 15.97 12.89 7.84
C ARG A 5 15.34 13.42 9.12
N GLU A 6 15.78 14.59 9.59
CA GLU A 6 15.18 15.26 10.74
C GLU A 6 13.73 15.68 10.45
N LEU A 7 13.44 16.26 9.29
CA LEU A 7 12.08 16.64 8.88
C LEU A 7 11.15 15.44 8.72
N ILE A 8 11.65 14.30 8.20
CA ILE A 8 10.90 13.04 8.14
C ILE A 8 10.65 12.51 9.56
N ARG A 9 11.66 12.52 10.44
CA ARG A 9 11.53 12.07 11.83
C ARG A 9 10.52 12.90 12.60
N LEU A 10 10.50 14.21 12.37
CA LEU A 10 9.54 15.15 12.96
C LEU A 10 8.16 15.09 12.31
N LYS A 11 7.94 14.22 11.31
CA LYS A 11 6.70 14.10 10.53
C LYS A 11 6.25 15.45 9.96
N THR A 12 7.20 16.26 9.53
CA THR A 12 6.91 17.52 8.82
C THR A 12 6.70 17.25 7.34
N ILE A 13 7.49 16.33 6.78
CA ILE A 13 7.42 15.95 5.37
C ILE A 13 7.33 14.43 5.21
N ARG A 14 6.70 14.01 4.14
CA ARG A 14 6.80 12.66 3.58
C ARG A 14 7.71 12.71 2.36
N LEU A 15 8.76 11.89 2.37
CA LEU A 15 9.57 11.61 1.19
C LEU A 15 9.11 10.27 0.61
N SER A 16 8.76 10.27 -0.67
CA SER A 16 8.35 9.11 -1.45
C SER A 16 9.23 8.99 -2.69
N VAL A 17 9.51 7.77 -3.12
CA VAL A 17 10.30 7.47 -4.33
C VAL A 17 9.34 6.93 -5.39
N SER A 18 9.59 7.22 -6.66
CA SER A 18 8.83 6.63 -7.76
C SER A 18 8.95 5.10 -7.75
N ASP A 19 7.97 4.44 -8.33
CA ASP A 19 7.97 2.99 -8.54
C ASP A 19 9.15 2.53 -9.40
N GLU A 20 9.59 3.37 -10.34
CA GLU A 20 10.79 3.15 -11.17
C GLU A 20 12.11 3.52 -10.46
N GLY A 21 12.06 4.18 -9.30
CA GLY A 21 13.24 4.45 -8.46
C GLY A 21 14.11 5.65 -8.89
N GLU A 22 13.77 6.32 -9.99
CA GLU A 22 14.56 7.42 -10.56
C GLU A 22 14.22 8.79 -9.99
N GLU A 23 13.00 8.96 -9.50
CA GLU A 23 12.47 10.25 -9.04
C GLU A 23 11.97 10.16 -7.60
N PHE A 24 11.88 11.31 -6.94
CA PHE A 24 11.30 11.40 -5.61
C PHE A 24 10.36 12.60 -5.49
N VAL A 25 9.38 12.45 -4.61
CA VAL A 25 8.40 13.49 -4.29
C VAL A 25 8.48 13.78 -2.80
N VAL A 26 8.46 15.07 -2.46
CA VAL A 26 8.33 15.55 -1.09
C VAL A 26 7.00 16.27 -0.95
N ILE A 27 6.17 15.82 0.00
CA ILE A 27 4.93 16.50 0.36
C ILE A 27 4.89 16.75 1.87
N PRO A 28 4.12 17.75 2.34
CA PRO A 28 3.81 17.88 3.76
C PRO A 28 3.21 16.56 4.28
N TYR A 29 3.66 16.09 5.43
CA TYR A 29 3.16 14.84 6.01
C TYR A 29 1.65 14.88 6.23
N GLN A 30 1.11 16.03 6.64
CA GLN A 30 -0.31 16.21 6.86
C GLN A 30 -1.12 16.03 5.56
N LEU A 31 -0.61 16.53 4.44
CA LEU A 31 -1.24 16.35 3.13
C LEU A 31 -1.22 14.88 2.69
N ASP A 32 -0.14 14.14 2.95
CA ASP A 32 -0.05 12.69 2.69
C ASP A 32 -1.13 11.90 3.45
N VAL A 33 -1.36 12.27 4.72
CA VAL A 33 -2.41 11.69 5.56
C VAL A 33 -3.80 12.01 4.99
N GLU A 34 -4.06 13.27 4.65
CA GLU A 34 -5.37 13.70 4.14
C GLU A 34 -5.69 13.07 2.78
N ILE A 35 -4.71 12.95 1.88
CA ILE A 35 -4.86 12.23 0.61
C ILE A 35 -5.21 10.76 0.87
N THR A 36 -4.52 10.12 1.82
CA THR A 36 -4.75 8.72 2.20
C THR A 36 -6.14 8.51 2.77
N GLU A 37 -6.55 9.35 3.73
CA GLU A 37 -7.88 9.30 4.34
C GLU A 37 -8.96 9.52 3.29
N LYS A 38 -8.79 10.53 2.43
CA LYS A 38 -9.75 10.84 1.36
C LYS A 38 -9.96 9.67 0.41
N HIS A 39 -8.88 8.96 0.06
CA HIS A 39 -8.95 7.78 -0.80
C HIS A 39 -9.61 6.58 -0.11
N LEU A 40 -9.42 6.45 1.21
CA LEU A 40 -10.03 5.39 2.02
C LEU A 40 -11.50 5.64 2.37
N GLU A 41 -12.01 6.86 2.19
CA GLU A 41 -13.44 7.20 2.37
C GLU A 41 -14.36 6.45 1.40
N ASP A 42 -13.85 5.97 0.26
CA ASP A 42 -14.65 5.22 -0.70
C ASP A 42 -15.03 3.84 -0.15
N ALA A 43 -16.17 3.81 0.54
CA ALA A 43 -16.75 2.61 1.14
C ALA A 43 -17.24 1.58 0.11
N SER A 44 -17.31 1.92 -1.19
CA SER A 44 -17.58 0.96 -2.25
C SER A 44 -16.35 0.09 -2.56
N LEU A 45 -15.15 0.62 -2.27
CA LEU A 45 -13.87 -0.03 -2.51
C LEU A 45 -13.25 -0.60 -1.24
N TYR A 46 -13.26 0.17 -0.15
CA TYR A 46 -12.58 -0.18 1.09
C TYR A 46 -13.55 -0.45 2.22
N ARG A 47 -13.17 -1.39 3.09
CA ARG A 47 -13.79 -1.53 4.41
C ARG A 47 -12.73 -1.88 5.45
N PRO A 48 -12.91 -1.45 6.70
CA PRO A 48 -12.15 -2.00 7.81
C PRO A 48 -12.26 -3.53 7.86
N SER A 49 -11.14 -4.18 8.10
CA SER A 49 -11.06 -5.63 8.28
C SER A 49 -10.54 -5.93 9.68
N SER A 50 -11.17 -6.89 10.35
CA SER A 50 -10.67 -7.38 11.63
C SER A 50 -9.52 -8.37 11.45
N GLU A 51 -8.69 -8.55 12.48
CA GLU A 51 -7.67 -9.60 12.51
C GLU A 51 -8.27 -11.00 12.27
N LYS A 52 -9.47 -11.24 12.80
CA LYS A 52 -10.20 -12.50 12.61
C LYS A 52 -10.55 -12.73 11.13
N GLU A 53 -11.07 -11.71 10.46
CA GLU A 53 -11.39 -11.78 9.03
C GLU A 53 -10.12 -11.99 8.19
N PHE A 54 -9.05 -11.27 8.49
CA PHE A 54 -7.75 -11.45 7.83
C PHE A 54 -7.25 -12.89 7.98
N LYS A 55 -7.19 -13.42 9.21
CA LYS A 55 -6.78 -14.81 9.47
C LYS A 55 -7.66 -15.82 8.76
N SER A 56 -8.97 -15.55 8.66
CA SER A 56 -9.91 -16.41 7.93
C SER A 56 -9.62 -16.43 6.43
N LYS A 57 -9.43 -15.27 5.81
CA LYS A 57 -9.10 -15.13 4.38
C LYS A 57 -7.78 -15.79 4.04
N TYR A 58 -6.74 -15.57 4.84
CA TYR A 58 -5.44 -16.20 4.67
C TYR A 58 -5.52 -17.74 4.77
N ARG A 59 -6.22 -18.28 5.78
CA ARG A 59 -6.40 -19.74 5.90
C ARG A 59 -7.12 -20.34 4.69
N LYS A 60 -8.16 -19.64 4.20
CA LYS A 60 -8.87 -20.04 2.99
C LYS A 60 -7.94 -20.08 1.78
N LEU A 61 -7.12 -19.04 1.59
CA LEU A 61 -6.15 -18.98 0.50
C LEU A 61 -5.15 -20.15 0.56
N ASN A 62 -4.58 -20.43 1.72
CA ASN A 62 -3.68 -21.57 1.92
C ASN A 62 -4.33 -22.91 1.59
N ASN A 63 -5.62 -23.08 1.92
CA ASN A 63 -6.35 -24.30 1.62
C ASN A 63 -6.56 -24.48 0.11
N GLU A 64 -6.97 -23.43 -0.60
CA GLU A 64 -7.14 -23.48 -2.06
C GLU A 64 -5.81 -23.71 -2.76
N TRP A 65 -4.76 -22.99 -2.34
CA TRP A 65 -3.40 -23.19 -2.84
C TRP A 65 -2.93 -24.63 -2.64
N ALA A 66 -3.05 -25.18 -1.42
CA ALA A 66 -2.64 -26.55 -1.12
C ALA A 66 -3.42 -27.58 -1.95
N LYS A 67 -4.71 -27.33 -2.20
CA LYS A 67 -5.56 -28.16 -3.06
C LYS A 67 -5.06 -28.15 -4.51
N MET A 68 -4.78 -26.97 -5.07
CA MET A 68 -4.25 -26.81 -6.42
C MET A 68 -2.87 -27.47 -6.57
N ALA A 69 -1.98 -27.25 -5.60
CA ALA A 69 -0.64 -27.83 -5.58
C ALA A 69 -0.68 -29.37 -5.51
N LYS A 70 -1.60 -29.93 -4.72
CA LYS A 70 -1.83 -31.38 -4.66
C LYS A 70 -2.35 -31.93 -5.99
N ALA A 71 -3.29 -31.23 -6.64
CA ALA A 71 -3.80 -31.60 -7.95
C ALA A 71 -2.71 -31.57 -9.04
N ALA A 72 -1.72 -30.67 -8.90
CA ALA A 72 -0.53 -30.60 -9.76
C ALA A 72 0.54 -31.66 -9.43
N GLY A 73 0.31 -32.56 -8.48
CA GLY A 73 1.26 -33.62 -8.11
C GLY A 73 2.44 -33.18 -7.25
N LEU A 74 2.38 -31.98 -6.64
CA LEU A 74 3.44 -31.52 -5.75
C LEU A 74 3.49 -32.37 -4.47
N ARG A 75 4.71 -32.64 -4.00
CA ARG A 75 4.94 -33.41 -2.77
C ARG A 75 4.44 -32.64 -1.55
N PRO A 76 3.87 -33.31 -0.52
CA PRO A 76 3.37 -32.64 0.68
C PRO A 76 4.41 -31.74 1.39
N SER A 77 5.69 -32.12 1.38
CA SER A 77 6.77 -31.33 1.95
C SER A 77 6.94 -29.98 1.24
N VAL A 78 6.89 -29.97 -0.09
CA VAL A 78 6.96 -28.77 -0.92
C VAL A 78 5.73 -27.89 -0.68
N ILE A 79 4.53 -28.49 -0.61
CA ILE A 79 3.29 -27.76 -0.32
C ILE A 79 3.36 -27.08 1.04
N SER A 80 3.90 -27.77 2.06
CA SER A 80 4.03 -27.21 3.41
C SER A 80 5.00 -26.02 3.45
N GLN A 81 6.10 -26.08 2.71
CA GLN A 81 7.06 -24.97 2.62
C GLN A 81 6.49 -23.73 1.92
N LEU A 82 5.50 -23.92 1.04
CA LEU A 82 4.88 -22.83 0.29
C LEU A 82 3.67 -22.21 1.03
N LYS A 83 3.28 -22.74 2.19
CA LYS A 83 2.24 -22.12 3.02
C LYS A 83 2.77 -20.88 3.72
N VAL A 84 1.95 -19.83 3.77
CA VAL A 84 2.35 -18.55 4.39
C VAL A 84 2.06 -18.54 5.90
N ASP A 85 2.71 -19.39 6.70
CA ASP A 85 2.31 -19.66 8.10
C ASP A 85 2.27 -18.45 9.05
N LEU A 86 3.01 -17.38 8.73
CA LEU A 86 3.05 -16.12 9.49
C LEU A 86 2.66 -14.94 8.60
N PRO A 87 1.36 -14.80 8.26
CA PRO A 87 0.93 -13.70 7.40
C PRO A 87 1.07 -12.38 8.17
N THR A 88 1.84 -11.44 7.61
CA THR A 88 1.87 -10.07 8.11
C THR A 88 0.68 -9.32 7.51
N CYS A 89 -0.04 -8.55 8.33
CA CYS A 89 -1.09 -7.66 7.81
C CYS A 89 -0.42 -6.68 6.84
N PRO A 90 -0.78 -6.66 5.55
CA PRO A 90 -0.14 -5.77 4.61
C PRO A 90 -0.38 -4.32 5.06
N VAL A 91 0.69 -3.54 5.10
CA VAL A 91 0.60 -2.09 5.20
C VAL A 91 0.03 -1.60 3.87
N LEU A 92 -0.99 -0.74 3.92
CA LEU A 92 -1.54 -0.15 2.71
C LEU A 92 -0.46 0.68 2.00
N TYR A 93 -0.15 0.32 0.75
CA TYR A 93 0.75 1.10 -0.10
C TYR A 93 -0.07 1.87 -1.12
N LEU A 94 0.01 3.20 -1.03
CA LEU A 94 -0.66 4.13 -1.93
C LEU A 94 0.38 4.82 -2.81
N LEU A 95 0.12 4.85 -4.12
CA LEU A 95 0.92 5.54 -5.13
C LEU A 95 0.17 6.77 -5.60
N ILE A 96 0.76 7.95 -5.43
CA ILE A 96 0.26 9.21 -5.99
C ILE A 96 0.65 9.27 -7.46
N LYS A 97 -0.33 9.46 -8.34
CA LYS A 97 -0.13 9.57 -9.79
C LYS A 97 0.32 10.98 -10.17
N THR A 98 1.62 11.24 -10.12
CA THR A 98 2.23 12.55 -10.43
C THR A 98 1.95 13.03 -11.86
N HIS A 99 1.89 12.13 -12.84
CA HIS A 99 1.54 12.46 -14.24
C HIS A 99 0.10 13.00 -14.43
N LYS A 100 -0.72 13.04 -13.37
CA LYS A 100 -2.05 13.67 -13.37
C LYS A 100 -2.03 15.11 -12.85
N LEU A 101 -0.89 15.58 -12.33
CA LEU A 101 -0.66 16.96 -11.92
C LEU A 101 -0.07 17.69 -13.13
N VAL A 102 -0.91 18.40 -13.87
CA VAL A 102 -0.56 18.93 -15.22
C VAL A 102 -0.15 20.40 -15.14
N SER A 103 -0.55 21.12 -14.10
CA SER A 103 -0.24 22.53 -13.90
C SER A 103 0.65 22.78 -12.69
N SER A 104 1.30 23.95 -12.67
CA SER A 104 2.04 24.42 -11.49
C SER A 104 1.12 24.58 -10.26
N ASP A 105 -0.15 24.90 -10.49
CA ASP A 105 -1.14 25.07 -9.42
C ASP A 105 -1.50 23.70 -8.80
N ASP A 106 -1.60 22.64 -9.60
CA ASP A 106 -1.81 21.28 -9.10
C ASP A 106 -0.64 20.82 -8.21
N LEU A 107 0.59 21.16 -8.57
CA LEU A 107 1.80 20.83 -7.81
C LEU A 107 1.92 21.60 -6.49
N ALA A 108 1.37 22.81 -6.43
CA ALA A 108 1.34 23.64 -5.23
C ALA A 108 0.07 23.41 -4.38
N SER A 109 -0.85 22.57 -4.84
CA SER A 109 -2.14 22.35 -4.19
C SER A 109 -1.97 21.68 -2.82
N THR A 110 -2.72 22.19 -1.85
CA THR A 110 -2.92 21.55 -0.54
C THR A 110 -4.29 20.87 -0.44
N ASP A 111 -5.06 20.82 -1.54
CA ASP A 111 -6.35 20.14 -1.59
C ASP A 111 -6.13 18.65 -1.92
N PRO A 112 -6.48 17.71 -1.01
CA PRO A 112 -6.28 16.28 -1.24
C PRO A 112 -7.07 15.73 -2.43
N SER A 113 -8.15 16.39 -2.87
CA SER A 113 -9.00 15.92 -3.97
C SER A 113 -8.35 16.02 -5.36
N VAL A 114 -7.31 16.86 -5.50
CA VAL A 114 -6.52 17.01 -6.73
C VAL A 114 -5.66 15.76 -6.97
N PHE A 115 -5.27 15.06 -5.91
CA PHE A 115 -4.36 13.92 -6.01
C PHE A 115 -5.11 12.63 -6.33
N LYS A 116 -4.67 11.98 -7.40
CA LYS A 116 -5.18 10.64 -7.77
C LYS A 116 -4.25 9.58 -7.23
N VAL A 117 -4.82 8.59 -6.55
CA VAL A 117 -4.08 7.52 -5.89
C VAL A 117 -4.42 6.16 -6.50
N SER A 118 -3.47 5.24 -6.50
CA SER A 118 -3.69 3.81 -6.77
C SER A 118 -3.03 2.94 -5.71
N LEU A 119 -3.59 1.74 -5.50
CA LEU A 119 -2.93 0.70 -4.71
C LEU A 119 -1.68 0.21 -5.46
N ALA A 120 -0.55 0.09 -4.74
CA ALA A 120 0.56 -0.71 -5.21
C ALA A 120 0.22 -2.20 -4.97
N ALA A 121 0.36 -3.02 -6.01
CA ALA A 121 0.13 -4.47 -5.97
C ALA A 121 1.44 -5.23 -5.77
#